data_AF-A0A967W7S5-F1
#
_entry.id   AF-A0A967W7S5-F1
#
_cell.length_a   1.000
_cell.length_b   1.000
_cell.length_c   1.000
_cell.angle_alpha   90.00
_cell.angle_beta   90.00
_cell.angle_gamma   90.00
#
_symmetry.space_group_name_H-M   'P 1'
#
loop_
_entity.id
_entity.type
_entity.pdbx_description
1 polymer ?
#
loop_
_entity_poly.entity_id
_entity_poly.type
_entity_poly.pdbx_seq_one_letter_code
_entity_poly.pdbx_strand_id
1 'polypeptide(L)'
;MNTTTSESWSGRLAFILASIGAAVGLGNIWRFPYTLGTSGGSAFVLVYVLGILLVATPIMISEMVIGRHARASAPTALRKIALESGTSRHWGLLGWTGLFALFL
;
A
#
# COMPACT_ATOMS: atom_id res chain seq x y z
N MET A 1 -4.08 -31.01 20.24
CA MET A 1 -4.14 -29.57 20.56
C MET A 1 -3.62 -28.81 19.36
N ASN A 2 -4.50 -28.27 18.51
CA ASN A 2 -4.09 -27.50 17.33
C ASN A 2 -3.61 -26.12 17.77
N THR A 3 -2.31 -25.90 17.78
CA THR A 3 -1.70 -24.58 18.04
C THR A 3 -1.90 -23.69 16.82
N THR A 4 -3.05 -23.04 16.71
CA THR A 4 -3.23 -21.89 15.82
C THR A 4 -2.50 -20.69 16.44
N THR A 5 -1.17 -20.73 16.43
CA THR A 5 -0.32 -19.56 16.69
C THR A 5 -0.61 -18.56 15.58
N SER A 6 -1.46 -17.57 15.85
CA SER A 6 -1.56 -16.39 15.00
C SER A 6 -0.18 -15.75 14.96
N GLU A 7 0.49 -15.76 13.80
CA GLU A 7 1.78 -15.09 13.62
C GLU A 7 1.62 -13.61 13.99
N SER A 8 2.12 -13.24 15.16
CA SER A 8 2.13 -11.89 15.66
C SER A 8 3.48 -11.27 15.33
N TRP A 9 3.48 -10.08 14.73
CA TRP A 9 4.68 -9.30 14.49
C TRP A 9 5.51 -9.15 15.78
N SER A 10 6.81 -9.41 15.71
CA SER A 10 7.74 -9.35 16.86
C SER A 10 7.82 -7.98 17.55
N GLY A 11 7.19 -6.94 16.97
CA GLY A 11 7.00 -5.63 17.60
C GLY A 11 6.55 -4.57 16.59
N ARG A 12 6.13 -3.40 17.10
CA ARG A 12 5.76 -2.24 16.25
C ARG A 12 6.91 -1.83 15.33
N LEU A 13 8.16 -1.89 15.83
CA LEU A 13 9.35 -1.57 15.04
C LEU A 13 9.57 -2.57 13.90
N ALA A 14 9.42 -3.88 14.15
CA ALA A 14 9.55 -4.89 13.12
C ALA A 14 8.52 -4.68 11.99
N PHE A 15 7.28 -4.34 12.33
CA PHE A 15 6.24 -4.00 11.36
C PHE A 15 6.59 -2.74 10.55
N ILE A 16 7.04 -1.68 11.21
CA ILE A 16 7.40 -0.42 10.54
C ILE A 16 8.59 -0.64 9.62
N LEU A 17 9.65 -1.33 10.06
CA LEU A 17 10.83 -1.61 9.24
C LEU A 17 10.49 -2.48 8.03
N ALA A 18 9.68 -3.53 8.21
CA ALA A 18 9.23 -4.38 7.11
C ALA A 18 8.42 -3.56 6.08
N SER A 19 7.54 -2.68 6.57
CA SER A 19 6.72 -1.81 5.71
C SER A 19 7.56 -0.79 4.94
N ILE A 20 8.55 -0.18 5.59
CA ILE A 20 9.49 0.76 4.94
C ILE A 20 10.33 0.03 3.89
N GLY A 21 10.83 -1.17 4.20
CA GLY A 21 11.60 -1.99 3.26
C GLY A 21 10.80 -2.41 2.03
N ALA A 22 9.50 -2.67 2.19
CA ALA A 22 8.60 -2.96 1.07
C ALA A 22 8.27 -1.72 0.22
N ALA A 23 8.18 -0.54 0.85
CA ALA A 23 7.83 0.71 0.16
C ALA A 23 9.02 1.38 -0.55
N VAL A 24 10.24 1.23 -0.04
CA VAL A 24 11.44 1.89 -0.57
C VAL A 24 12.27 0.93 -1.42
N GLY A 25 12.10 1.00 -2.74
CA GLY A 25 12.86 0.19 -3.71
C GLY A 25 14.03 0.94 -4.38
N LEU A 26 14.85 0.20 -5.15
CA LEU A 26 15.95 0.77 -5.96
C LEU A 26 15.48 1.94 -6.84
N GLY A 27 14.26 1.92 -7.37
CA GLY A 27 13.72 3.01 -8.18
C GLY A 27 13.75 4.37 -7.47
N ASN A 28 13.45 4.40 -6.17
CA ASN A 28 13.39 5.64 -5.39
C ASN A 28 14.78 6.23 -5.07
N ILE A 29 15.84 5.43 -5.14
CA ILE A 29 17.20 5.87 -4.80
C ILE A 29 17.94 6.43 -6.03
N TRP A 30 17.66 5.92 -7.24
CA TRP A 30 18.46 6.21 -8.44
C TRP A 30 17.67 6.99 -9.49
N ARG A 31 16.40 6.63 -9.72
CA ARG A 31 15.55 7.28 -10.73
C ARG A 31 14.98 8.61 -10.21
N PHE A 32 14.71 8.68 -8.92
CA PHE A 32 14.25 9.91 -8.28
C PHE A 32 15.25 11.07 -8.44
N PRO A 33 16.53 10.96 -8.01
CA PRO A 33 17.48 12.08 -8.16
C PRO A 33 17.74 12.45 -9.62
N TYR A 34 17.72 11.48 -10.53
CA TYR A 34 17.85 11.75 -11.96
C TYR A 34 16.66 12.57 -12.52
N THR A 35 15.44 12.22 -12.11
CA THR A 35 14.22 12.95 -12.51
C THR A 35 14.16 14.32 -11.85
N LEU A 36 14.56 14.44 -10.58
CA LEU A 36 14.71 15.71 -9.88
C LEU A 36 15.71 16.65 -10.59
N GLY A 37 16.87 16.12 -10.99
CA GLY A 37 17.93 16.89 -11.65
C GLY A 37 17.55 17.42 -13.02
N THR A 38 16.76 16.67 -13.79
CA THR A 38 16.33 17.03 -15.15
C THR A 38 15.04 17.86 -15.20
N SER A 39 14.17 17.77 -14.18
CA SER A 39 12.83 18.38 -14.18
C SER A 39 12.72 19.71 -13.40
N GLY A 40 13.83 20.41 -13.18
CA GLY A 40 13.82 21.73 -12.51
C GLY A 40 14.17 21.70 -11.01
N GLY A 41 14.86 20.66 -10.53
CA GLY A 41 15.48 20.64 -9.21
C GLY A 41 14.49 20.72 -8.05
N SER A 42 14.63 21.74 -7.20
CA SER A 42 13.87 21.90 -5.95
C SER A 42 12.38 22.21 -6.17
N ALA A 43 11.99 22.84 -7.28
CA ALA A 43 10.59 23.09 -7.59
C ALA A 43 9.80 21.79 -7.81
N PHE A 44 10.42 20.81 -8.47
CA PHE A 44 9.83 19.49 -8.67
C PHE A 44 9.78 18.68 -7.37
N VAL A 45 10.78 18.80 -6.48
CA VAL A 45 10.74 18.20 -5.13
C VAL A 45 9.52 18.71 -4.36
N LEU A 46 9.23 20.01 -4.44
CA LEU A 46 8.16 20.64 -3.66
C LEU A 46 6.79 20.12 -4.10
N VAL A 47 6.55 20.03 -5.41
CA VAL A 47 5.33 19.43 -5.97
C VAL A 47 5.24 17.93 -5.65
N TYR A 48 6.37 17.21 -5.70
CA TYR A 48 6.43 15.79 -5.36
C TYR A 48 6.05 15.52 -3.89
N VAL A 49 6.61 16.27 -2.94
CA VAL A 49 6.27 16.17 -1.52
C VAL A 49 4.80 16.52 -1.30
N LEU A 50 4.31 17.57 -1.95
CA LEU A 50 2.90 17.96 -1.86
C LEU A 50 1.98 16.83 -2.36
N GLY A 51 2.33 16.18 -3.48
CA GLY A 51 1.59 15.04 -4.01
C GLY A 51 1.61 13.83 -3.07
N ILE A 52 2.75 13.53 -2.44
CA ILE A 52 2.82 12.45 -1.45
C ILE A 52 1.92 12.75 -0.24
N LEU A 53 1.94 13.99 0.26
CA LEU A 53 1.15 14.37 1.43
C LEU A 53 -0.35 14.39 1.12
N LEU A 54 -0.75 14.93 -0.03
CA LEU A 54 -2.15 15.11 -0.38
C LEU A 54 -2.80 13.89 -1.02
N VAL A 55 -2.04 13.03 -1.68
CA VAL A 55 -2.58 11.89 -2.45
C VAL A 55 -2.08 10.56 -1.90
N ALA A 56 -0.76 10.35 -1.84
CA ALA A 56 -0.22 9.04 -1.45
C ALA A 56 -0.56 8.69 0.02
N THR A 57 -0.47 9.68 0.92
CA THR A 57 -0.76 9.50 2.35
C THR A 57 -2.21 9.09 2.62
N PRO A 58 -3.25 9.80 2.15
CA PRO A 58 -4.63 9.39 2.39
C PRO A 58 -4.98 8.05 1.72
N ILE A 59 -4.39 7.75 0.56
CA ILE A 59 -4.56 6.44 -0.09
C ILE A 59 -3.98 5.33 0.80
N MET A 60 -2.74 5.48 1.27
CA MET A 60 -2.08 4.50 2.14
C MET A 60 -2.87 4.27 3.44
N ILE A 61 -3.37 5.34 4.07
CA ILE A 61 -4.21 5.23 5.27
C ILE A 61 -5.49 4.46 4.96
N SER A 62 -6.14 4.75 3.83
CA SER A 62 -7.36 4.06 3.40
C SER A 62 -7.10 2.56 3.22
N GLU A 63 -6.01 2.20 2.56
CA GLU A 63 -5.61 0.81 2.33
C GLU A 63 -5.26 0.08 3.64
N MET A 64 -4.57 0.74 4.57
CA MET A 64 -4.28 0.19 5.90
C MET A 64 -5.56 -0.03 6.73
N VAL A 65 -6.54 0.86 6.66
CA VAL A 65 -7.83 0.71 7.35
C VAL A 65 -8.62 -0.47 6.79
N ILE A 66 -8.65 -0.61 5.46
CA ILE A 66 -9.25 -1.74 4.74
C ILE A 66 -8.58 -3.06 5.14
N GLY A 67 -7.24 -3.13 5.08
CA GLY A 67 -6.47 -4.31 5.45
C GLY A 67 -6.66 -4.71 6.91
N ARG A 68 -6.74 -3.73 7.81
CA ARG A 68 -6.96 -3.96 9.24
C ARG A 68 -8.36 -4.48 9.56
N HIS A 69 -9.40 -3.96 8.88
CA HIS A 69 -10.78 -4.44 9.04
C HIS A 69 -10.98 -5.83 8.47
N ALA A 70 -10.39 -6.11 7.30
CA ALA A 70 -10.60 -7.38 6.63
C ALA A 70 -9.90 -8.57 7.30
N ARG A 71 -8.67 -8.37 7.83
CA ARG A 71 -7.75 -9.44 8.28
C ARG A 71 -7.72 -10.65 7.32
N ALA A 72 -7.85 -10.39 6.03
CA ALA A 72 -8.02 -11.39 4.99
C ALA A 72 -7.29 -10.95 3.71
N SER A 73 -7.06 -11.89 2.79
CA SER A 73 -6.41 -11.64 1.50
C SER A 73 -7.10 -10.51 0.72
N ALA A 74 -6.34 -9.73 -0.05
CA ALA A 74 -6.83 -8.55 -0.78
C ALA A 74 -8.16 -8.74 -1.55
N PRO A 75 -8.39 -9.86 -2.27
CA PRO A 75 -9.68 -10.10 -2.93
C PRO A 75 -10.84 -10.34 -1.95
N THR A 76 -10.55 -11.00 -0.83
CA THR A 76 -11.52 -11.32 0.23
C THR A 76 -11.84 -10.08 1.07
N ALA A 77 -10.83 -9.22 1.30
CA ALA A 77 -10.95 -7.93 1.96
C ALA A 77 -11.87 -6.99 1.20
N LEU A 78 -11.60 -6.80 -0.10
CA LEU A 78 -12.43 -5.95 -0.97
C LEU A 78 -13.84 -6.52 -1.12
N ARG A 79 -14.01 -7.84 -1.16
CA ARG A 79 -15.33 -8.47 -1.21
C ARG A 79 -16.12 -8.27 0.09
N LYS A 80 -15.48 -8.34 1.27
CA LYS A 80 -16.14 -8.05 2.57
C LYS A 80 -16.60 -6.59 2.64
N ILE A 81 -15.74 -5.66 2.24
CA ILE A 81 -16.05 -4.22 2.30
C ILE A 81 -17.09 -3.82 1.25
N ALA A 82 -17.09 -4.46 0.07
CA ALA A 82 -18.13 -4.27 -0.93
C ALA A 82 -19.51 -4.75 -0.42
N LEU A 83 -19.55 -5.87 0.31
CA LEU A 83 -20.76 -6.37 0.95
C LEU A 83 -21.25 -5.46 2.09
N GLU A 84 -20.35 -4.92 2.92
CA GLU A 84 -20.70 -3.96 3.98
C GLU A 84 -21.12 -2.59 3.44
N SER A 85 -20.55 -2.15 2.32
CA SER A 85 -20.83 -0.84 1.71
C SER A 85 -21.99 -0.86 0.70
N GLY A 86 -22.77 -1.95 0.64
CA GLY A 86 -23.93 -2.10 -0.25
C GLY A 86 -23.60 -1.99 -1.76
N THR A 87 -22.34 -2.18 -2.12
CA THR A 87 -21.83 -1.97 -3.49
C THR A 87 -21.57 -3.30 -4.20
N SER A 88 -21.61 -3.27 -5.53
CA SER A 88 -21.40 -4.41 -6.45
C SER A 88 -20.22 -5.34 -6.08
N ARG A 89 -20.48 -6.65 -6.06
CA ARG A 89 -19.53 -7.78 -5.83
C ARG A 89 -18.30 -7.78 -6.76
N HIS A 90 -18.33 -6.97 -7.82
CA HIS A 90 -17.25 -6.80 -8.79
C HIS A 90 -16.05 -6.01 -8.25
N TRP A 91 -16.14 -5.37 -7.08
CA TRP A 91 -14.97 -4.74 -6.44
C TRP A 91 -13.89 -5.75 -6.02
N GLY A 92 -14.21 -7.05 -5.93
CA GLY A 92 -13.20 -8.10 -5.78
C GLY A 92 -12.25 -8.23 -6.98
N LEU A 93 -12.65 -7.75 -8.18
CA LEU A 93 -11.81 -7.75 -9.37
C LEU A 93 -10.61 -6.78 -9.24
N LEU A 94 -10.79 -5.64 -8.55
CA LEU A 94 -9.70 -4.70 -8.26
C LEU A 94 -8.60 -5.33 -7.39
N GLY A 95 -8.99 -6.26 -6.51
CA GLY A 95 -8.02 -7.05 -5.74
C GLY A 95 -7.24 -8.03 -6.60
N TRP A 96 -7.89 -8.61 -7.62
CA TRP A 96 -7.23 -9.48 -8.59
C TRP A 96 -6.29 -8.70 -9.52
N THR A 97 -6.66 -7.49 -9.97
CA THR A 97 -5.77 -6.66 -10.79
C THR A 97 -4.51 -6.25 -10.05
N GLY A 98 -4.61 -5.97 -8.74
CA GLY A 98 -3.43 -5.72 -7.90
C GLY A 98 -2.51 -6.93 -7.80
N LEU A 99 -3.07 -8.14 -7.67
CA LEU A 99 -2.30 -9.38 -7.63
C LEU A 99 -1.59 -9.66 -8.97
N PHE A 100 -2.27 -9.42 -10.09
CA PHE A 100 -1.69 -9.58 -11.42
C PHE A 100 -0.60 -8.55 -11.71
N ALA A 101 -0.79 -7.30 -11.29
CA ALA A 101 0.21 -6.26 -11.43
C ALA A 101 1.49 -6.54 -10.62
N LEU A 102 1.37 -7.28 -9.51
CA LEU A 102 2.53 -7.72 -8.73
C LEU A 102 3.30 -8.87 -9.39
N PHE A 103 2.61 -9.66 -10.22
CA PHE A 103 3.20 -10.81 -10.92
C PHE A 103 3.85 -10.46 -12.25
N LEU A 104 3.38 -9.38 -12.89
CA LEU A 104 3.90 -8.84 -14.15
C LEU A 104 5.17 -8.00 -13.92
#